data_AF-A0A518C6Q3-F1
#
_entry.id   AF-A0A518C6Q3-F1
#
_cell.length_a   1.000
_cell.length_b   1.000
_cell.length_c   1.000
_cell.angle_alpha   90.00
_cell.angle_beta   90.00
_cell.angle_gamma   90.00
#
_symmetry.space_group_name_H-M   'P 1'
#
loop_
_entity.id
_entity.type
_entity.pdbx_description
1 polymer ?
#
loop_
_entity_poly.entity_id
_entity_poly.type
_entity_poly.pdbx_seq_one_letter_code
_entity_poly.pdbx_strand_id
1 'polypeptide(L)'
;MFRRTVMFWVAAAASFGVPYSYYNPTVRETASSYWNKASEFMPSGEGAPAASIAGEDKAEGQNLVSAPAAVAKPLGPPSAAPVFQQFDHFINFNANPRWIMETWPRVSTTLSDVHLEGLRVPLVSGSRIDDIAGSLTYYFDEDKALQRITFHGTTGDERRLVAMLTQHYKFESEPSVAGSLYMVKWNGEPVSVLRVEPAAVINQNLPHTRLKVDLEINRPSRYYSLSPEMAKLVDRDKHAGRWGSK
;
A
#
# COMPACT_ATOMS: atom_id res chain seq x y z
N MET A 1 -23.90 -33.15 -8.96
CA MET A 1 -23.85 -31.93 -8.11
C MET A 1 -22.87 -32.15 -6.97
N PHE A 2 -21.62 -31.75 -7.16
CA PHE A 2 -20.60 -31.59 -6.11
C PHE A 2 -19.83 -30.29 -6.37
N ARG A 3 -19.39 -29.64 -5.29
CA ARG A 3 -19.39 -28.19 -5.10
C ARG A 3 -18.18 -27.46 -5.71
N ARG A 4 -18.45 -26.44 -6.53
CA ARG A 4 -17.48 -25.46 -7.09
C ARG A 4 -16.64 -24.71 -6.03
N THR A 5 -16.97 -24.82 -4.75
CA THR A 5 -16.31 -24.11 -3.65
C THR A 5 -14.94 -24.67 -3.27
N VAL A 6 -14.66 -25.95 -3.56
CA VAL A 6 -13.38 -26.59 -3.16
C VAL A 6 -12.23 -26.18 -4.10
N MET A 7 -12.53 -25.94 -5.38
CA MET A 7 -11.52 -25.62 -6.39
C MET A 7 -10.86 -24.25 -6.19
N PHE A 8 -11.57 -23.29 -5.56
CA PHE A 8 -11.03 -21.95 -5.29
C PHE A 8 -10.01 -21.91 -4.15
N TRP A 9 -10.11 -22.81 -3.16
CA TRP A 9 -9.16 -22.85 -2.05
C TRP A 9 -7.81 -23.49 -2.42
N VAL A 10 -7.81 -24.45 -3.35
CA VAL A 10 -6.58 -25.09 -3.85
C VAL A 10 -5.74 -24.11 -4.68
N ALA A 11 -6.38 -23.25 -5.49
CA ALA A 11 -5.67 -22.22 -6.26
C ALA A 11 -5.11 -21.09 -5.38
N ALA A 12 -5.75 -20.77 -4.26
CA ALA A 12 -5.26 -19.75 -3.33
C ALA A 12 -4.01 -20.22 -2.54
N ALA A 13 -3.94 -21.51 -2.19
CA ALA A 13 -2.81 -22.07 -1.45
C ALA A 13 -1.49 -22.08 -2.24
N ALA A 14 -1.55 -22.22 -3.57
CA ALA A 14 -0.35 -22.22 -4.43
C ALA A 14 0.32 -20.84 -4.58
N SER A 15 -0.38 -19.75 -4.23
CA SER A 15 0.04 -18.39 -4.57
C SER A 15 0.80 -17.65 -3.46
N PHE A 16 0.83 -18.18 -2.23
CA PHE A 16 1.36 -17.45 -1.06
C PHE A 16 2.59 -18.07 -0.37
N GLY A 17 3.18 -19.13 -0.91
CA GLY A 17 4.23 -19.90 -0.20
C GLY A 17 5.66 -19.87 -0.77
N VAL A 18 5.89 -19.28 -1.94
CA VAL A 18 7.14 -19.52 -2.70
C VAL A 18 8.30 -18.57 -2.34
N PRO A 19 8.12 -17.27 -2.04
CA PRO A 19 9.29 -16.42 -1.75
C PRO A 19 9.82 -16.52 -0.31
N TYR A 20 8.99 -16.94 0.66
CA TYR A 20 9.34 -16.83 2.09
C TYR A 20 10.00 -18.09 2.67
N SER A 21 9.81 -19.25 2.03
CA SER A 21 10.35 -20.54 2.47
C SER A 21 11.84 -20.74 2.15
N TYR A 22 12.44 -19.85 1.33
CA TYR A 22 13.87 -19.89 1.00
C TYR A 22 14.77 -19.33 2.12
N TYR A 23 14.26 -18.48 3.02
CA TYR A 23 15.07 -17.73 3.98
C TYR A 23 14.93 -18.17 5.46
N ASN A 24 14.07 -19.15 5.79
CA ASN A 24 13.90 -19.63 7.17
C ASN A 24 13.79 -21.17 7.25
N PRO A 25 14.75 -21.88 7.87
CA PRO A 25 14.73 -23.34 7.97
C PRO A 25 13.56 -23.88 8.81
N THR A 26 13.12 -23.15 9.84
CA THR A 26 11.98 -23.51 10.69
C THR A 26 10.63 -23.44 9.97
N VAL A 27 10.50 -22.54 9.00
CA VAL A 27 9.28 -22.38 8.19
C VAL A 27 9.16 -23.52 7.16
N ARG A 28 10.30 -24.06 6.67
CA ARG A 28 10.34 -25.20 5.74
C ARG A 28 9.83 -26.49 6.38
N GLU A 29 10.27 -26.80 7.59
CA GLU A 29 9.81 -27.98 8.33
C GLU A 29 8.32 -27.88 8.64
N THR A 30 7.89 -26.70 9.09
CA THR A 30 6.49 -26.40 9.39
C THR A 30 5.61 -26.57 8.15
N ALA A 31 5.99 -25.97 7.01
CA ALA A 31 5.25 -26.09 5.76
C ALA A 31 5.16 -27.54 5.24
N SER A 32 6.24 -28.32 5.34
CA SER A 32 6.24 -29.73 4.93
C SER A 32 5.30 -30.59 5.78
N SER A 33 5.20 -30.31 7.08
CA SER A 33 4.30 -31.04 7.99
C SER A 33 2.82 -30.77 7.70
N TYR A 34 2.48 -29.53 7.32
CA TYR A 34 1.13 -29.17 6.90
C TYR A 34 0.79 -29.72 5.51
N TRP A 35 1.77 -29.82 4.62
CA TRP A 35 1.57 -30.38 3.28
C TRP A 35 1.40 -31.90 3.29
N ASN A 36 2.13 -32.61 4.15
CA ASN A 36 1.94 -34.04 4.38
C ASN A 36 0.61 -34.35 5.08
N LYS A 37 0.14 -33.46 5.97
CA LYS A 37 -1.22 -33.59 6.53
C LYS A 37 -2.31 -33.28 5.50
N ALA A 38 -2.07 -32.36 4.57
CA ALA A 38 -3.05 -32.00 3.55
C ALA A 38 -3.18 -33.05 2.45
N SER A 39 -2.09 -33.77 2.12
CA SER A 39 -2.13 -34.87 1.14
C SER A 39 -2.91 -36.10 1.62
N GLU A 40 -3.06 -36.30 2.94
CA GLU A 40 -3.91 -37.36 3.52
C GLU A 40 -5.41 -37.12 3.30
N PHE A 41 -5.86 -35.88 3.05
CA PHE A 41 -7.28 -35.54 2.87
C PHE A 41 -7.72 -35.38 1.40
N MET A 42 -6.85 -35.66 0.44
CA MET A 42 -7.15 -35.54 -1.00
C MET A 42 -7.60 -36.89 -1.58
N PRO A 43 -8.81 -37.00 -2.16
CA PRO A 43 -9.22 -38.21 -2.86
C PRO A 43 -8.37 -38.40 -4.13
N SER A 44 -7.75 -39.57 -4.25
CA SER A 44 -6.97 -39.96 -5.43
C SER A 44 -7.89 -40.08 -6.64
N GLY A 45 -7.84 -39.08 -7.52
CA GLY A 45 -8.49 -39.08 -8.82
C GLY A 45 -7.52 -38.55 -9.87
N GLU A 46 -7.34 -39.34 -10.92
CA GLU A 46 -6.42 -39.15 -12.05
C GLU A 46 -6.19 -37.69 -12.48
N GLY A 47 -4.91 -37.28 -12.52
CA GLY A 47 -4.46 -36.08 -13.24
C GLY A 47 -4.00 -34.90 -12.38
N ALA A 48 -2.92 -35.08 -11.62
CA ALA A 48 -2.10 -33.96 -11.12
C ALA A 48 -0.66 -34.16 -11.61
N PRO A 49 0.05 -33.10 -12.10
CA PRO A 49 1.43 -33.25 -12.52
C PRO A 49 2.28 -33.51 -11.27
N ALA A 50 2.93 -34.67 -11.24
CA ALA A 50 3.89 -35.00 -10.19
C ALA A 50 5.11 -34.09 -10.33
N ALA A 51 5.23 -33.09 -9.46
CA ALA A 51 6.52 -32.45 -9.20
C ALA A 51 7.38 -33.40 -8.35
N SER A 52 7.86 -34.47 -8.99
CA SER A 52 8.83 -35.38 -8.40
C SER A 52 10.21 -34.81 -8.63
N ILE A 53 10.83 -34.25 -7.60
CA ILE A 53 12.29 -34.18 -7.53
C ILE A 53 12.72 -35.42 -6.74
N ALA A 54 12.66 -36.57 -7.40
CA ALA A 54 13.36 -37.75 -6.94
C ALA A 54 14.83 -37.53 -7.26
N GLY A 55 15.68 -37.50 -6.22
CA GLY A 55 17.11 -37.62 -6.40
C GLY A 55 17.42 -39.03 -6.90
N GLU A 56 17.80 -39.13 -8.16
CA GLU A 56 18.52 -40.30 -8.67
C GLU A 56 20.01 -40.10 -8.42
N ASP A 57 20.52 -40.81 -7.42
CA ASP A 57 21.93 -41.14 -7.31
C ASP A 57 22.33 -41.99 -8.52
N LYS A 58 23.03 -41.38 -9.49
CA LYS A 58 23.89 -42.10 -10.41
C LYS A 58 25.19 -41.34 -10.61
N ALA A 59 26.23 -41.85 -9.98
CA ALA A 59 27.60 -41.49 -10.22
C ALA A 59 28.00 -41.88 -11.64
N GLU A 60 28.43 -40.91 -12.45
CA GLU A 60 29.36 -41.12 -13.56
C GLU A 60 30.00 -39.77 -13.89
N GLY A 61 31.33 -39.72 -13.80
CA GLY A 61 32.09 -38.48 -13.81
C GLY A 61 32.19 -37.82 -15.17
N GLN A 62 32.43 -36.51 -15.16
CA GLN A 62 33.57 -35.85 -15.82
C GLN A 62 33.47 -34.32 -15.71
N ASN A 63 34.63 -33.72 -15.35
CA ASN A 63 35.03 -32.32 -15.53
C ASN A 63 34.30 -31.22 -14.74
N LEU A 64 34.84 -30.94 -13.55
CA LEU A 64 34.68 -29.67 -12.84
C LEU A 64 35.41 -28.56 -13.60
N VAL A 65 34.68 -27.73 -14.33
CA VAL A 65 35.13 -26.37 -14.64
C VAL A 65 34.63 -25.47 -13.52
N SER A 66 35.53 -25.15 -12.58
CA SER A 66 35.25 -24.24 -11.47
C SER A 66 34.98 -22.84 -12.00
N ALA A 67 33.71 -22.44 -12.08
CA ALA A 67 33.34 -21.03 -12.20
C ALA A 67 33.67 -20.32 -10.89
N PRO A 68 34.26 -19.11 -10.91
CA PRO A 68 34.60 -18.41 -9.68
C PRO A 68 33.32 -18.04 -8.94
N ALA A 69 33.21 -18.49 -7.70
CA ALA A 69 32.17 -18.06 -6.78
C ALA A 69 32.28 -16.55 -6.60
N ALA A 70 31.42 -15.79 -7.28
CA ALA A 70 31.22 -14.39 -6.99
C ALA A 70 30.73 -14.31 -5.55
N VAL A 71 31.60 -13.86 -4.65
CA VAL A 71 31.26 -13.54 -3.27
C VAL A 71 30.19 -12.46 -3.33
N ALA A 72 28.93 -12.86 -3.16
CA ALA A 72 27.83 -11.92 -3.03
C ALA A 72 28.11 -11.08 -1.78
N LYS A 73 28.50 -9.82 -2.01
CA LYS A 73 28.62 -8.81 -0.97
C LYS A 73 27.28 -8.78 -0.24
N PRO A 74 27.21 -8.93 1.10
CA PRO A 74 25.96 -8.81 1.80
C PRO A 74 25.39 -7.44 1.46
N LEU A 75 24.19 -7.38 0.87
CA LEU A 75 23.45 -6.13 0.81
C LEU A 75 23.35 -5.65 2.27
N GLY A 76 23.84 -4.44 2.52
CA GLY A 76 23.69 -3.80 3.82
C GLY A 76 22.22 -3.82 4.25
N PRO A 77 21.94 -3.58 5.55
CA PRO A 77 20.57 -3.55 6.04
C PRO A 77 19.73 -2.63 5.13
N PRO A 78 18.48 -3.02 4.81
CA PRO A 78 17.61 -2.18 3.99
C PRO A 78 17.59 -0.79 4.64
N SER A 79 17.91 0.24 3.85
CA SER A 79 17.90 1.63 4.32
C SER A 79 16.53 1.88 4.96
N ALA A 80 16.52 2.10 6.27
CA ALA A 80 15.29 2.31 7.02
C ALA A 80 14.56 3.53 6.43
N ALA A 81 13.25 3.44 6.30
CA ALA A 81 12.45 4.60 5.94
C ALA A 81 12.70 5.72 6.97
N PRO A 82 12.74 6.99 6.53
CA PRO A 82 12.88 8.12 7.44
C PRO A 82 11.76 8.09 8.48
N VAL A 83 12.11 8.28 9.76
CA VAL A 83 11.16 8.38 10.85
C VAL A 83 10.75 9.84 11.01
N PHE A 84 9.51 10.15 10.63
CA PHE A 84 8.95 11.49 10.78
C PHE A 84 8.04 11.55 12.00
N GLN A 85 8.39 12.37 12.99
CA GLN A 85 7.56 12.56 14.19
C GLN A 85 6.32 13.43 13.94
N GLN A 86 6.38 14.32 12.95
CA GLN A 86 5.32 15.26 12.60
C GLN A 86 4.87 15.07 11.16
N PHE A 87 3.58 15.21 10.90
CA PHE A 87 3.00 15.01 9.57
C PHE A 87 3.44 16.09 8.57
N ASP A 88 3.71 17.31 9.05
CA ASP A 88 4.17 18.42 8.20
C ASP A 88 5.50 18.15 7.51
N HIS A 89 6.32 17.23 8.04
CA HIS A 89 7.59 16.87 7.40
C HIS A 89 7.41 16.13 6.08
N PHE A 90 6.41 15.24 5.99
CA PHE A 90 6.14 14.50 4.75
C PHE A 90 5.01 15.13 3.94
N ILE A 91 4.09 15.87 4.55
CA ILE A 91 3.16 16.77 3.83
C ILE A 91 3.86 18.12 3.65
N ASN A 92 4.89 18.13 2.80
CA ASN A 92 5.76 19.27 2.59
C ASN A 92 5.65 19.78 1.15
N PHE A 93 4.95 20.89 0.94
CA PHE A 93 4.82 21.50 -0.39
C PHE A 93 6.12 22.14 -0.92
N ASN A 94 7.16 22.30 -0.09
CA ASN A 94 8.48 22.75 -0.54
C ASN A 94 9.37 21.61 -1.03
N ALA A 95 8.89 20.36 -1.00
CA ALA A 95 9.60 19.21 -1.55
C ALA A 95 9.82 19.38 -3.06
N ASN A 96 10.98 18.91 -3.52
CA ASN A 96 11.34 18.80 -4.94
C ASN A 96 11.77 17.35 -5.25
N PRO A 97 11.83 16.95 -6.53
CA PRO A 97 12.15 15.56 -6.89
C PRO A 97 13.47 15.05 -6.30
N ARG A 98 14.49 15.90 -6.22
CA ARG A 98 15.79 15.54 -5.63
C ARG A 98 15.65 15.22 -4.15
N TRP A 99 14.99 16.08 -3.39
CA TRP A 99 14.73 15.84 -1.97
C TRP A 99 13.98 14.53 -1.74
N ILE A 100 13.00 14.20 -2.60
CA ILE A 100 12.26 12.93 -2.52
C ILE A 100 13.21 11.73 -2.70
N MET A 101 14.05 11.76 -3.74
CA MET A 101 14.99 10.67 -4.02
C MET A 101 16.09 10.52 -2.95
N GLU A 102 16.47 11.60 -2.28
CA GLU A 102 17.45 11.58 -1.19
C GLU A 102 16.82 11.16 0.16
N THR A 103 15.55 11.48 0.37
CA THR A 103 14.83 11.24 1.64
C THR A 103 14.27 9.83 1.72
N TRP A 104 13.74 9.31 0.61
CA TRP A 104 13.00 8.05 0.59
C TRP A 104 13.86 6.92 0.01
N PRO A 105 14.05 5.80 0.75
CA PRO A 105 14.84 4.66 0.28
C PRO A 105 14.34 4.02 -1.01
N ARG A 106 13.04 4.14 -1.28
CA ARG A 106 12.38 3.60 -2.46
C ARG A 106 11.37 4.60 -2.99
N VAL A 107 11.53 4.93 -4.26
CA VAL A 107 10.63 5.81 -5.01
C VAL A 107 10.18 5.06 -6.25
N SER A 108 8.88 5.10 -6.54
CA SER A 108 8.30 4.61 -7.79
C SER A 108 7.77 5.78 -8.58
N THR A 109 8.06 5.83 -9.88
CA THR A 109 7.49 6.84 -10.77
C THR A 109 6.12 6.40 -11.23
N THR A 110 5.18 7.34 -11.28
CA THR A 110 3.83 7.13 -11.80
C THR A 110 3.48 8.31 -12.68
N LEU A 111 3.09 8.07 -13.94
CA LEU A 111 2.50 9.11 -14.75
C LEU A 111 1.04 9.26 -14.33
N SER A 112 0.64 10.46 -13.91
CA SER A 112 -0.77 10.78 -13.65
C SER A 112 -1.49 11.10 -14.96
N ASP A 113 -2.82 11.03 -14.98
CA ASP A 113 -3.66 11.48 -16.13
C ASP A 113 -3.58 13.01 -16.37
N VAL A 114 -3.04 13.75 -15.40
CA VAL A 114 -2.71 15.18 -15.50
C VAL A 114 -1.26 15.29 -15.94
N HIS A 115 -0.83 16.40 -16.55
CA HIS A 115 0.57 16.72 -16.95
C HIS A 115 1.53 16.81 -15.74
N LEU A 116 1.49 15.81 -14.87
CA LEU A 116 2.10 15.73 -13.56
C LEU A 116 2.87 14.42 -13.45
N GLU A 117 4.14 14.55 -13.10
CA GLU A 117 5.01 13.43 -12.77
C GLU A 117 4.83 13.08 -11.30
N GLY A 118 4.38 11.85 -11.02
CA GLY A 118 4.18 11.36 -9.67
C GLY A 118 5.39 10.59 -9.15
N LEU A 119 5.84 10.94 -7.94
CA LEU A 119 6.81 10.16 -7.17
C LEU A 119 6.11 9.55 -5.96
N ARG A 120 5.93 8.22 -5.98
CA ARG A 120 5.27 7.45 -4.94
C ARG A 120 6.26 6.79 -4.00
N VAL A 121 5.98 6.87 -2.71
CA VAL A 121 6.82 6.34 -1.63
C VAL A 121 5.97 5.60 -0.60
N PRO A 122 6.50 4.53 0.02
CA PRO A 122 5.85 3.92 1.18
C PRO A 122 6.07 4.82 2.41
N LEU A 123 5.00 5.08 3.16
CA LEU A 123 5.03 5.88 4.39
C LEU A 123 4.55 5.04 5.57
N VAL A 124 5.31 5.07 6.66
CA VAL A 124 4.88 4.65 7.99
C VAL A 124 5.38 5.72 8.96
N SER A 125 4.49 6.46 9.61
CA SER A 125 4.90 7.59 10.46
C SER A 125 5.38 7.17 11.85
N GLY A 126 4.99 5.98 12.32
CA GLY A 126 5.37 5.48 13.64
C GLY A 126 4.55 4.27 14.08
N SER A 127 4.47 4.04 15.39
CA SER A 127 3.81 2.89 16.03
C SER A 127 2.66 3.27 16.97
N ARG A 128 2.27 4.54 17.04
CA ARG A 128 1.14 5.01 17.84
C ARG A 128 -0.17 4.73 17.11
N ILE A 129 -1.27 4.72 17.86
CA ILE A 129 -2.60 4.47 17.28
C ILE A 129 -3.01 5.53 16.25
N ASP A 130 -2.52 6.75 16.45
CA ASP A 130 -2.74 7.94 15.62
C ASP A 130 -1.66 8.13 14.54
N ASP A 131 -0.77 7.15 14.36
CA ASP A 131 0.18 7.11 13.24
C ASP A 131 -0.46 6.52 11.98
N ILE A 132 0.00 7.00 10.82
CA ILE A 132 -0.52 6.61 9.52
C ILE A 132 0.46 5.69 8.79
N ALA A 133 -0.08 4.73 8.03
CA ALA A 133 0.69 3.83 7.19
C ALA A 133 0.03 3.68 5.82
N GLY A 134 0.81 3.73 4.75
CA GLY A 134 0.27 3.64 3.39
C GLY A 134 1.23 4.10 2.30
N SER A 135 0.67 4.62 1.21
CA SER A 135 1.42 5.19 0.10
C SER A 135 1.18 6.69 0.02
N LEU A 136 2.27 7.45 -0.06
CA LEU A 136 2.28 8.89 -0.29
C LEU A 136 2.78 9.15 -1.71
N THR A 137 2.09 9.98 -2.48
CA THR A 137 2.51 10.35 -3.84
C THR A 137 2.59 11.86 -3.97
N TYR A 138 3.74 12.34 -4.42
CA TYR A 138 4.02 13.75 -4.72
C TYR A 138 3.94 13.96 -6.22
N TYR A 139 3.15 14.93 -6.68
CA TYR A 139 2.95 15.22 -8.09
C TYR A 139 3.56 16.57 -8.46
N PHE A 140 4.46 16.54 -9.44
CA PHE A 140 5.21 17.69 -9.91
C PHE A 140 4.77 18.07 -11.32
N ASP A 141 4.71 19.35 -11.61
CA ASP A 141 4.51 19.83 -12.98
C ASP A 141 5.80 19.75 -13.82
N GLU A 142 5.74 20.27 -15.05
CA GLU A 142 6.86 20.33 -15.99
C GLU A 142 8.05 21.12 -15.41
N ASP A 143 7.77 22.15 -14.60
CA ASP A 143 8.76 22.99 -13.92
C ASP A 143 9.33 22.33 -12.64
N LYS A 144 8.95 21.08 -12.35
CA LYS A 144 9.32 20.32 -11.14
C LYS A 144 8.85 20.98 -9.85
N ALA A 145 7.81 21.81 -9.89
CA ALA A 145 7.15 22.37 -8.73
C ALA A 145 6.07 21.41 -8.21
N LEU A 146 6.01 21.21 -6.90
CA LEU A 146 5.03 20.32 -6.27
C LEU A 146 3.63 20.94 -6.27
N GLN A 147 2.71 20.29 -6.99
CA GLN A 147 1.34 20.76 -7.18
C GLN A 147 0.31 19.98 -6.35
N ARG A 148 0.54 18.69 -6.11
CA ARG A 148 -0.41 17.82 -5.39
C ARG A 148 0.31 16.80 -4.52
N ILE A 149 -0.27 16.53 -3.36
CA ILE A 149 0.11 15.41 -2.49
C ILE A 149 -1.13 14.53 -2.31
N THR A 150 -0.96 13.23 -2.53
CA THR A 150 -2.01 12.24 -2.22
C THR A 150 -1.49 11.22 -1.23
N PHE A 151 -2.35 10.80 -0.31
CA PHE A 151 -2.07 9.70 0.60
C PHE A 151 -3.23 8.71 0.58
N HIS A 152 -2.89 7.44 0.44
CA HIS A 152 -3.82 6.32 0.58
C HIS A 152 -3.26 5.37 1.61
N GLY A 153 -4.01 5.11 2.66
CA GLY A 153 -3.52 4.29 3.75
C GLY A 153 -4.52 4.08 4.86
N THR A 154 -3.99 3.81 6.05
CA THR A 154 -4.80 3.52 7.23
C THR A 154 -4.26 4.20 8.48
N THR A 155 -5.13 4.37 9.46
CA THR A 155 -4.82 4.77 10.83
C THR A 155 -5.74 4.06 11.82
N GLY A 156 -5.35 4.03 13.09
CA GLY A 156 -6.24 3.64 14.17
C GLY A 156 -7.10 4.78 14.72
N ASP A 157 -6.63 6.01 14.55
CA ASP A 157 -7.24 7.25 15.03
C ASP A 157 -6.83 8.42 14.12
N GLU A 158 -7.80 9.13 13.56
CA GLU A 158 -7.58 10.21 12.59
C GLU A 158 -7.34 11.58 13.23
N ARG A 159 -7.58 11.74 14.54
CA ARG A 159 -7.67 13.07 15.19
C ARG A 159 -6.40 13.90 15.00
N ARG A 160 -5.22 13.29 15.06
CA ARG A 160 -3.93 13.98 14.85
C ARG A 160 -3.79 14.49 13.41
N LEU A 161 -4.22 13.68 12.43
CA LEU A 161 -4.17 14.05 11.02
C LEU A 161 -5.16 15.18 10.73
N VAL A 162 -6.40 15.02 11.20
CA VAL A 162 -7.46 16.03 11.07
C VAL A 162 -7.01 17.35 11.69
N ALA A 163 -6.48 17.35 12.91
CA ALA A 163 -6.04 18.57 13.60
C ALA A 163 -4.98 19.33 12.80
N MET A 164 -3.99 18.63 12.22
CA MET A 164 -2.97 19.26 11.38
C MET A 164 -3.59 19.82 10.10
N LEU A 165 -4.47 19.07 9.42
CA LEU A 165 -5.09 19.51 8.17
C LEU A 165 -6.03 20.70 8.34
N THR A 166 -6.80 20.74 9.43
CA THR A 166 -7.67 21.90 9.72
C THR A 166 -6.85 23.13 10.09
N GLN A 167 -5.80 22.97 10.91
CA GLN A 167 -4.96 24.08 11.36
C GLN A 167 -4.13 24.69 10.21
N HIS A 168 -3.43 23.85 9.45
CA HIS A 168 -2.44 24.28 8.45
C HIS A 168 -3.03 24.41 7.04
N TYR A 169 -3.98 23.55 6.68
CA TYR A 169 -4.50 23.45 5.31
C TYR A 169 -5.98 23.87 5.16
N LYS A 170 -6.60 24.37 6.23
CA LYS A 170 -7.97 24.93 6.23
C LYS A 170 -9.04 23.94 5.80
N PHE A 171 -8.83 22.66 6.07
CA PHE A 171 -9.87 21.65 5.90
C PHE A 171 -11.05 21.94 6.83
N GLU A 172 -12.26 21.84 6.31
CA GLU A 172 -13.51 22.00 7.06
C GLU A 172 -14.30 20.70 7.03
N SER A 173 -15.00 20.39 8.12
CA SER A 173 -15.81 19.19 8.21
C SER A 173 -17.06 19.31 7.36
N GLU A 174 -17.35 18.30 6.56
CA GLU A 174 -18.54 18.18 5.75
C GLU A 174 -19.48 17.12 6.35
N PRO A 175 -20.81 17.34 6.32
CA PRO A 175 -21.76 16.31 6.74
C PRO A 175 -21.62 15.04 5.90
N SER A 176 -21.32 13.92 6.53
CA SER A 176 -21.26 12.60 5.90
C SER A 176 -22.01 11.55 6.72
N VAL A 177 -22.69 10.63 6.04
CA VAL A 177 -23.45 9.54 6.66
C VAL A 177 -22.53 8.38 7.08
N ALA A 178 -21.40 8.21 6.40
CA ALA A 178 -20.54 7.05 6.60
C ALA A 178 -19.07 7.44 6.54
N GLY A 179 -18.53 7.69 7.74
CA GLY A 179 -17.17 8.18 7.95
C GLY A 179 -17.13 9.69 8.20
N SER A 180 -15.92 10.22 8.16
CA SER A 180 -15.62 11.64 8.31
C SER A 180 -15.11 12.16 6.96
N LEU A 181 -15.66 13.30 6.53
CA LEU A 181 -15.28 13.96 5.30
C LEU A 181 -14.87 15.38 5.63
N TYR A 182 -13.70 15.78 5.14
CA TYR A 182 -13.23 17.14 5.25
C TYR A 182 -12.82 17.65 3.88
N MET A 183 -13.12 18.91 3.61
CA MET A 183 -12.87 19.52 2.31
C MET A 183 -12.29 20.91 2.46
N VAL A 184 -11.49 21.30 1.46
CA VAL A 184 -11.25 22.70 1.13
C VAL A 184 -12.02 22.96 -0.16
N LYS A 185 -12.80 24.04 -0.17
CA LYS A 185 -13.61 24.43 -1.33
C LYS A 185 -13.14 25.78 -1.88
N TRP A 186 -13.21 25.93 -3.20
CA TRP A 186 -13.01 27.20 -3.89
C TRP A 186 -14.17 27.44 -4.84
N ASN A 187 -14.80 28.61 -4.76
CA ASN A 187 -16.02 28.92 -5.52
C ASN A 187 -17.11 27.83 -5.40
N GLY A 188 -17.18 27.15 -4.25
CA GLY A 188 -18.12 26.06 -3.99
C GLY A 188 -17.68 24.68 -4.48
N GLU A 189 -16.62 24.58 -5.28
CA GLU A 189 -16.08 23.30 -5.77
C GLU A 189 -15.00 22.77 -4.84
N PRO A 190 -14.98 21.46 -4.53
CA PRO A 190 -13.94 20.88 -3.70
C PRO A 190 -12.61 20.89 -4.46
N VAL A 191 -11.55 21.36 -3.78
CA VAL A 191 -10.19 21.43 -4.33
C VAL A 191 -9.21 20.57 -3.53
N SER A 192 -9.55 20.16 -2.32
CA SER A 192 -8.78 19.20 -1.53
C SER A 192 -9.74 18.43 -0.63
N VAL A 193 -9.47 17.15 -0.41
CA VAL A 193 -10.39 16.22 0.25
C VAL A 193 -9.61 15.30 1.18
N LEU A 194 -10.11 15.14 2.39
CA LEU A 194 -9.76 14.08 3.32
C LEU A 194 -11.02 13.27 3.54
N ARG A 195 -10.96 11.99 3.23
CA ARG A 195 -11.99 11.02 3.52
C ARG A 195 -11.43 9.99 4.47
N VAL A 196 -12.13 9.79 5.58
CA VAL A 196 -11.82 8.79 6.59
C VAL A 196 -13.03 7.89 6.73
N GLU A 197 -12.89 6.60 6.45
CA GLU A 197 -13.97 5.64 6.63
C GLU A 197 -13.53 4.43 7.45
N PRO A 198 -14.43 3.80 8.23
CA PRO A 198 -14.12 2.55 8.89
C PRO A 198 -13.68 1.49 7.89
N ALA A 199 -12.71 0.66 8.28
CA ALA A 199 -12.35 -0.52 7.52
C ALA A 199 -13.55 -1.49 7.45
N ALA A 200 -13.67 -2.22 6.34
CA ALA A 200 -14.76 -3.18 6.14
C ALA A 200 -14.81 -4.26 7.23
N VAL A 201 -13.66 -4.57 7.84
CA VAL A 201 -13.53 -5.47 8.99
C VAL A 201 -12.59 -4.82 9.99
N ILE A 202 -13.07 -4.65 11.23
CA ILE A 202 -12.28 -4.12 12.34
C ILE A 202 -11.78 -5.31 13.17
N ASN A 203 -10.46 -5.44 13.26
CA ASN A 203 -9.81 -6.46 14.07
C ASN A 203 -9.18 -5.82 15.32
N GLN A 204 -9.47 -6.37 16.50
CA GLN A 204 -8.88 -5.89 17.75
C GLN A 204 -7.35 -6.01 17.76
N ASN A 205 -6.81 -7.01 17.05
CA ASN A 205 -5.36 -7.27 16.95
C ASN A 205 -4.66 -6.38 15.91
N LEU A 206 -5.40 -5.59 15.12
CA LEU A 206 -4.86 -4.67 14.12
C LEU A 206 -5.33 -3.23 14.40
N PRO A 207 -4.87 -2.62 15.49
CA PRO A 207 -5.41 -1.35 15.95
C PRO A 207 -5.09 -0.18 15.00
N HIS A 208 -4.03 -0.27 14.18
CA HIS A 208 -3.62 0.78 13.22
C HIS A 208 -4.35 0.74 11.87
N THR A 209 -5.26 -0.22 11.65
CA THR A 209 -5.96 -0.40 10.37
C THR A 209 -7.47 -0.28 10.50
N ARG A 210 -7.94 0.42 11.53
CA ARG A 210 -9.38 0.58 11.83
C ARG A 210 -10.05 1.54 10.86
N LEU A 211 -9.30 2.52 10.39
CA LEU A 211 -9.76 3.58 9.51
C LEU A 211 -8.94 3.54 8.22
N LYS A 212 -9.63 3.63 7.09
CA LYS A 212 -9.05 3.93 5.79
C LYS A 212 -9.00 5.45 5.61
N VAL A 213 -7.91 5.92 5.03
CA VAL A 213 -7.65 7.34 4.80
C VAL A 213 -7.32 7.53 3.34
N ASP A 214 -8.13 8.34 2.67
CA ASP A 214 -7.86 8.88 1.34
C ASP A 214 -7.72 10.40 1.48
N LEU A 215 -6.55 10.92 1.14
CA LEU A 215 -6.24 12.34 1.25
C LEU A 215 -5.69 12.84 -0.09
N GLU A 216 -6.21 13.97 -0.54
CA GLU A 216 -5.65 14.76 -1.63
C GLU A 216 -5.58 16.22 -1.20
N ILE A 217 -4.38 16.79 -1.28
CA ILE A 217 -4.13 18.21 -1.05
C ILE A 217 -3.56 18.80 -2.34
N ASN A 218 -4.20 19.84 -2.84
CA ASN A 218 -3.75 20.58 -4.02
C ASN A 218 -3.23 21.95 -3.62
N ARG A 219 -2.15 22.37 -4.28
CA ARG A 219 -1.70 23.75 -4.20
C ARG A 219 -2.72 24.66 -4.90
N PRO A 220 -3.06 25.83 -4.33
CA PRO A 220 -3.83 26.85 -5.04
C PRO A 220 -2.99 27.47 -6.16
N SER A 221 -2.93 26.79 -7.31
CA SER A 221 -2.09 27.15 -8.45
C SER A 221 -2.81 26.88 -9.78
N ARG A 222 -2.07 26.66 -10.88
CA ARG A 222 -2.60 26.42 -12.22
C ARG A 222 -3.43 25.13 -12.35
N TYR A 223 -3.19 24.13 -11.49
CA TYR A 223 -3.86 22.82 -11.53
C TYR A 223 -4.91 22.66 -10.43
N TYR A 224 -5.73 23.70 -10.24
CA TYR A 224 -6.62 23.82 -9.10
C TYR A 224 -7.95 23.10 -9.32
N SER A 225 -7.90 21.77 -9.22
CA SER A 225 -9.06 20.89 -9.16
C SER A 225 -8.65 19.55 -8.56
N LEU A 226 -9.62 18.77 -8.08
CA LEU A 226 -9.37 17.40 -7.66
C LEU A 226 -8.85 16.55 -8.82
N SER A 227 -8.05 15.54 -8.49
CA SER A 227 -7.70 14.49 -9.44
C SER A 227 -8.97 13.82 -9.96
N PRO A 228 -8.96 13.29 -11.20
CA PRO A 228 -10.11 12.54 -11.72
C PRO A 228 -10.52 11.36 -10.82
N GLU A 229 -9.57 10.73 -10.13
CA GLU A 229 -9.82 9.65 -9.18
C GLU A 229 -10.56 10.14 -7.94
N MET A 230 -10.05 11.20 -7.29
CA MET A 230 -10.67 11.76 -6.11
C MET A 230 -12.04 12.40 -6.42
N ALA A 231 -12.18 13.05 -7.57
CA ALA A 231 -13.45 13.58 -8.05
C ALA A 231 -14.50 12.46 -8.20
N LYS A 232 -14.16 11.36 -8.88
CA LYS A 232 -15.04 10.18 -9.01
C LYS A 232 -15.43 9.59 -7.66
N LEU A 233 -14.49 9.55 -6.72
CA LEU A 233 -14.71 9.03 -5.36
C LEU A 233 -15.71 9.92 -4.60
N VAL A 234 -15.53 11.24 -4.66
CA VAL A 234 -16.44 12.22 -4.05
C VAL A 234 -17.82 12.18 -4.71
N ASP A 235 -17.87 12.12 -6.03
CA ASP A 235 -19.12 12.03 -6.79
C ASP A 235 -19.89 10.76 -6.46
N ARG A 236 -19.21 9.62 -6.40
CA ARG A 236 -19.84 8.34 -6.00
C ARG A 236 -20.47 8.46 -4.62
N ASP A 237 -19.75 9.04 -3.66
CA ASP A 237 -20.24 9.20 -2.30
C ASP A 237 -21.41 10.19 -2.22
N LYS A 238 -21.42 11.23 -3.06
CA LYS A 238 -22.56 12.12 -3.26
C LYS A 238 -23.80 11.38 -3.77
N HIS A 239 -23.65 10.61 -4.85
CA HIS A 239 -24.76 9.88 -5.46
C HIS A 239 -25.28 8.74 -4.58
N ALA A 240 -24.42 8.15 -3.74
CA ALA A 240 -24.80 7.14 -2.76
C ALA A 240 -25.55 7.72 -1.54
N GLY A 241 -25.82 9.03 -1.50
CA GLY A 241 -26.43 9.70 -0.35
C GLY A 241 -25.54 9.70 0.88
N ARG A 242 -24.24 9.41 0.74
CA ARG A 242 -23.27 9.46 1.84
C ARG A 242 -22.82 10.88 2.15
N TRP A 243 -23.19 11.84 1.30
CA TRP A 243 -22.91 13.27 1.43
C TRP A 243 -24.14 14.10 1.03
N GLY A 244 -24.37 15.20 1.75
CA GLY A 244 -25.13 16.34 1.21
C GLY A 244 -26.67 16.26 1.30
N SER A 245 -27.27 15.47 2.19
CA SER A 245 -28.68 15.64 2.51
C SER A 245 -28.85 16.68 3.63
N LYS A 246 -29.39 17.85 3.29
CA LYS A 246 -30.21 18.63 4.22
C LYS A 246 -31.67 18.33 3.91
#